data_AF-A0A9X3CSC4-F1
#
_entry.id   AF-A0A9X3CSC4-F1
#
_cell.length_a   1.000
_cell.length_b   1.000
_cell.length_c   1.000
_cell.angle_alpha   90.00
_cell.angle_beta   90.00
_cell.angle_gamma   90.00
#
_symmetry.space_group_name_H-M   'P 1'
#
loop_
_entity.id
_entity.type
_entity.pdbx_description
1 polymer ?
#
loop_
_entity_poly.entity_id
_entity_poly.type
_entity_poly.pdbx_seq_one_letter_code
_entity_poly.pdbx_strand_id
1 'polypeptide(L)'
;MKNYSVLILGLLMVGCVQLQPPTGDDNQAWQEFGQAWAMKGYVIKDRSELEQDTPSLSLAQYKQYQMGYALGKETYCQQDPFVLGLSGKIYYGICQDVSRTYLEEYWRGKQSRAKR
;
A
#
# COMPACT_ATOMS: atom_id res chain seq x y z
N MET A 1 -46.07 -0.21 31.35
CA MET A 1 -45.05 0.39 32.24
C MET A 1 -43.69 0.17 31.61
N LYS A 2 -42.93 1.27 31.56
CA LYS A 2 -41.54 1.48 31.12
C LYS A 2 -40.61 0.50 31.89
N ASN A 3 -39.58 -0.12 31.31
CA ASN A 3 -38.17 0.32 31.28
C ASN A 3 -37.37 -0.77 30.50
N TYR A 4 -36.73 -0.47 29.37
CA TYR A 4 -35.35 0.02 29.19
C TYR A 4 -34.20 -0.96 29.52
N SER A 5 -33.38 -1.18 28.48
CA SER A 5 -31.93 -1.46 28.53
C SER A 5 -31.56 -2.92 28.86
N VAL A 6 -30.67 -3.60 28.15
CA VAL A 6 -29.37 -3.14 27.63
C VAL A 6 -29.04 -3.91 26.35
N LEU A 7 -28.85 -3.16 25.25
CA LEU A 7 -28.27 -3.66 24.01
C LEU A 7 -26.75 -3.50 24.16
N ILE A 8 -26.02 -4.58 24.47
CA ILE A 8 -24.56 -4.55 24.58
C ILE A 8 -23.99 -4.47 23.16
N LEU A 9 -23.64 -3.24 22.80
CA LEU A 9 -22.90 -2.85 21.61
C LEU A 9 -21.47 -3.41 21.70
N GLY A 10 -21.21 -4.51 20.98
CA GLY A 10 -19.87 -5.08 20.81
C GLY A 10 -18.99 -4.11 20.03
N LEU A 11 -18.00 -3.55 20.72
CA LEU A 11 -17.01 -2.63 20.21
C LEU A 11 -16.08 -3.35 19.20
N LEU A 12 -16.32 -3.19 17.90
CA LEU A 12 -15.39 -3.64 16.85
C LEU A 12 -14.17 -2.71 16.81
N MET A 13 -13.14 -3.03 17.58
CA MET A 13 -11.81 -2.43 17.46
C MET A 13 -11.16 -2.94 16.17
N VAL A 14 -11.45 -2.31 15.03
CA VAL A 14 -10.71 -2.56 13.79
C VAL A 14 -9.40 -1.77 13.88
N GLY A 15 -8.36 -2.40 14.43
CA GLY A 15 -7.01 -1.80 14.45
C GLY A 15 -6.47 -1.66 13.02
N CYS A 16 -5.83 -0.53 12.70
CA CYS A 16 -5.03 -0.43 11.49
C CYS A 16 -3.83 -1.36 11.62
N VAL A 17 -3.87 -2.52 10.94
CA VAL A 17 -2.67 -3.35 10.79
C VAL A 17 -1.70 -2.60 9.89
N GLN A 18 -0.60 -2.13 10.47
CA GLN A 18 0.51 -1.57 9.71
C GLN A 18 1.20 -2.71 8.97
N LEU A 19 1.43 -2.52 7.67
CA LEU A 19 2.13 -3.52 6.86
C LEU A 19 3.58 -3.60 7.32
N GLN A 20 3.98 -4.75 7.86
CA GLN A 20 5.32 -5.00 8.38
C GLN A 20 6.05 -6.03 7.51
N PRO A 21 7.39 -5.91 7.37
CA PRO A 21 8.17 -6.95 6.72
C PRO A 21 7.99 -8.31 7.40
N PRO A 22 8.06 -9.43 6.65
CA PRO A 22 8.02 -10.77 7.22
C PRO A 22 9.22 -11.02 8.16
N THR A 23 9.01 -11.84 9.17
CA THR A 23 10.07 -12.34 10.05
C THR A 23 10.34 -13.81 9.73
N GLY A 24 11.61 -14.20 9.59
CA GLY A 24 12.03 -15.57 9.26
C GLY A 24 12.28 -15.84 7.77
N ASP A 25 12.48 -17.11 7.44
CA ASP A 25 13.05 -17.56 6.15
C ASP A 25 12.03 -17.86 5.05
N ASP A 26 10.78 -17.43 5.20
CA ASP A 26 9.71 -17.70 4.24
C ASP A 26 9.78 -16.76 3.02
N ASN A 27 10.27 -17.31 1.91
CA ASN A 27 10.34 -16.63 0.62
C ASN A 27 8.96 -16.21 0.07
N GLN A 28 7.91 -17.00 0.31
CA GLN A 28 6.56 -16.66 -0.16
C GLN A 28 6.03 -15.44 0.59
N ALA A 29 6.23 -15.37 1.90
CA ALA A 29 5.85 -14.21 2.71
C ALA A 29 6.50 -12.92 2.19
N TRP A 30 7.76 -12.97 1.73
CA TRP A 30 8.43 -11.82 1.13
C TRP A 30 7.81 -11.38 -0.21
N GLN A 31 7.41 -12.34 -1.05
CA GLN A 31 6.68 -12.04 -2.28
C GLN A 31 5.33 -11.38 -1.98
N GLU A 32 4.54 -11.95 -1.06
CA GLU A 32 3.25 -11.40 -0.66
C GLU A 32 3.38 -10.00 -0.05
N PHE A 33 4.40 -9.79 0.80
CA PHE A 33 4.71 -8.48 1.37
C PHE A 33 5.03 -7.46 0.27
N GLY A 34 5.87 -7.81 -0.71
CA GLY A 34 6.18 -6.92 -1.84
C GLY A 34 4.94 -6.52 -2.62
N GLN A 35 4.07 -7.48 -2.92
CA GLN A 35 2.81 -7.23 -3.60
C GLN A 35 1.90 -6.31 -2.78
N ALA A 36 1.72 -6.59 -1.49
CA ALA A 36 0.91 -5.77 -0.59
C ALA A 36 1.46 -4.35 -0.46
N TRP A 37 2.79 -4.19 -0.41
CA TRP A 37 3.49 -2.91 -0.32
C TRP A 37 3.19 -2.04 -1.54
N ALA A 38 3.31 -2.60 -2.75
CA ALA A 38 2.97 -1.92 -3.98
C ALA A 38 1.46 -1.60 -4.08
N MET A 39 0.59 -2.49 -3.60
CA MET A 39 -0.86 -2.25 -3.58
C MET A 39 -1.28 -1.12 -2.62
N LYS A 40 -0.45 -0.78 -1.63
CA LYS A 40 -0.62 0.45 -0.82
C LYS A 40 -0.16 1.72 -1.55
N GLY A 41 0.46 1.57 -2.71
CA GLY A 41 0.99 2.66 -3.54
C GLY A 41 2.39 3.11 -3.15
N TYR A 42 3.08 2.36 -2.29
CA TYR A 42 4.40 2.74 -1.82
C TYR A 42 5.49 2.51 -2.88
N VAL A 43 6.51 3.35 -2.87
CA VAL A 43 7.71 3.15 -3.70
C VAL A 43 8.49 1.96 -3.17
N ILE A 44 9.14 1.20 -4.06
CA ILE A 44 9.96 0.06 -3.68
C ILE A 44 11.04 0.51 -2.70
N LYS A 45 11.27 -0.27 -1.65
CA LYS A 45 12.41 -0.10 -0.77
C LYS A 45 13.63 -0.77 -1.38
N ASP A 46 14.77 -0.11 -1.34
CA ASP A 46 16.02 -0.79 -1.63
C ASP A 46 16.36 -1.80 -0.52
N ARG A 47 17.38 -2.63 -0.77
CA ARG A 47 17.76 -3.68 0.18
C ARG A 47 18.21 -3.10 1.52
N SER A 48 18.97 -2.00 1.50
CA SER A 48 19.52 -1.39 2.71
C SER A 48 18.44 -0.74 3.57
N GLU A 49 17.37 -0.20 2.95
CA GLU A 49 16.19 0.30 3.65
C GLU A 49 15.41 -0.83 4.33
N LEU A 50 15.27 -2.00 3.68
CA LEU A 50 14.61 -3.15 4.29
C LEU A 50 15.44 -3.79 5.41
N GLU A 51 16.77 -3.78 5.29
CA GLU A 51 17.67 -4.33 6.31
C GLU A 51 17.65 -3.54 7.62
N GLN A 52 17.26 -2.26 7.60
CA GLN A 52 17.02 -1.47 8.81
C GLN A 52 15.84 -2.01 9.63
N ASP A 53 14.81 -2.52 8.95
CA ASP A 53 13.60 -3.07 9.56
C ASP A 53 13.71 -4.58 9.82
N THR A 54 14.54 -5.29 9.06
CA THR A 54 14.72 -6.75 9.16
C THR A 54 16.19 -7.13 9.00
N PRO A 55 16.95 -7.14 10.11
CA PRO A 55 18.33 -7.59 10.11
C PRO A 55 18.40 -9.04 9.61
N SER A 56 19.32 -9.33 8.68
CA SER A 56 19.52 -10.64 8.02
C SER A 56 18.67 -10.93 6.77
N LEU A 57 18.15 -9.91 6.08
CA LEU A 57 17.54 -10.08 4.76
C LEU A 57 18.49 -10.76 3.76
N SER A 58 18.15 -11.97 3.33
CA SER A 58 18.90 -12.69 2.31
C SER A 58 18.64 -12.14 0.91
N LEU A 59 19.56 -12.40 -0.02
CA LEU A 59 19.39 -12.07 -1.44
C LEU A 59 18.16 -12.75 -2.05
N ALA A 60 17.85 -13.98 -1.64
CA ALA A 60 16.69 -14.72 -2.13
C ALA A 60 15.38 -14.04 -1.72
N GLN A 61 15.26 -13.66 -0.45
CA GLN A 61 14.10 -12.96 0.08
C GLN A 61 13.92 -11.58 -0.56
N TYR A 62 15.01 -10.82 -0.74
CA TYR A 62 14.93 -9.53 -1.44
C TYR A 62 14.45 -9.70 -2.89
N LYS A 63 14.90 -10.74 -3.60
CA LYS A 63 14.41 -11.05 -4.94
C LYS A 63 12.92 -11.38 -4.94
N GLN A 64 12.43 -12.12 -3.96
CA GLN A 64 10.99 -12.41 -3.84
C GLN A 64 10.17 -11.15 -3.58
N TYR A 65 10.64 -10.28 -2.69
CA TYR A 65 10.06 -8.95 -2.48
C TYR A 65 9.94 -8.15 -3.77
N GLN A 66 11.01 -8.08 -4.56
CA GLN A 66 11.01 -7.39 -5.85
C GLN A 66 9.99 -7.99 -6.84
N MET A 67 9.90 -9.32 -6.91
CA MET A 67 8.93 -10.01 -7.76
C MET A 67 7.50 -9.68 -7.36
N GLY A 68 7.18 -9.77 -6.07
CA GLY A 68 5.87 -9.40 -5.54
C GLY A 68 5.54 -7.94 -5.78
N TYR A 69 6.51 -7.05 -5.53
CA TYR A 69 6.36 -5.62 -5.76
C TYR A 69 6.02 -5.31 -7.21
N ALA A 70 6.68 -5.94 -8.18
CA ALA A 70 6.38 -5.74 -9.60
C ALA A 70 4.93 -6.11 -9.95
N LEU A 71 4.43 -7.25 -9.45
CA LEU A 71 3.05 -7.70 -9.64
C LEU A 71 2.03 -6.73 -9.02
N GLY A 72 2.28 -6.30 -7.78
CA GLY A 72 1.43 -5.34 -7.10
C GLY A 72 1.45 -3.97 -7.76
N LYS A 73 2.60 -3.55 -8.30
CA LYS A 73 2.76 -2.28 -9.01
C LYS A 73 2.00 -2.28 -10.33
N GLU A 74 2.11 -3.35 -11.11
CA GLU A 74 1.33 -3.52 -12.33
C GLU A 74 -0.17 -3.34 -12.05
N THR A 75 -0.66 -3.99 -10.99
CA THR A 75 -2.07 -3.89 -10.57
C THR A 75 -2.41 -2.47 -10.07
N TYR A 76 -1.59 -1.89 -9.21
CA TYR A 76 -1.83 -0.56 -8.65
C TYR A 76 -1.91 0.51 -9.75
N CYS A 77 -1.02 0.43 -10.75
CA CYS A 77 -0.92 1.42 -11.82
C CYS A 77 -2.02 1.31 -12.88
N GLN A 78 -2.88 0.29 -12.82
CA GLN A 78 -4.11 0.23 -13.62
C GLN A 78 -5.24 1.09 -13.04
N GLN A 79 -5.13 1.56 -11.80
CA GLN A 79 -6.11 2.48 -11.22
C GLN A 79 -6.10 3.82 -11.96
N ASP A 80 -7.28 4.44 -12.07
CA ASP A 80 -7.43 5.78 -12.62
C ASP A 80 -6.77 6.82 -11.68
N PRO A 81 -5.67 7.48 -12.12
CA PRO A 81 -4.98 8.48 -11.32
C PRO A 81 -5.84 9.70 -11.00
N PHE A 82 -6.74 10.11 -11.90
CA PHE A 82 -7.65 11.23 -11.65
C PHE A 82 -8.60 10.90 -10.50
N VAL A 83 -9.20 9.71 -10.51
CA VAL A 83 -10.07 9.25 -9.41
C VAL A 83 -9.29 9.12 -8.11
N LEU A 84 -8.05 8.61 -8.16
CA LEU A 84 -7.16 8.55 -7.01
C LEU A 84 -6.96 9.93 -6.37
N GLY A 85 -6.62 10.95 -7.17
CA GLY A 85 -6.46 12.33 -6.72
C GLY A 85 -7.76 12.94 -6.20
N LEU A 86 -8.88 12.72 -6.90
CA LEU A 86 -10.21 13.20 -6.52
C LEU A 86 -10.66 12.62 -5.17
N SER A 87 -10.29 11.38 -4.87
CA SER A 87 -10.59 10.73 -3.59
C SER A 87 -9.73 11.24 -2.42
N GLY A 88 -8.72 12.08 -2.69
CA GLY A 88 -7.82 12.61 -1.68
C GLY A 88 -6.76 11.62 -1.18
N LYS A 89 -6.61 10.45 -1.82
CA LYS A 89 -5.54 9.50 -1.51
C LYS A 89 -4.17 10.11 -1.83
N ILE A 90 -3.17 9.76 -1.02
CA ILE A 90 -1.78 10.17 -1.26
C ILE A 90 -1.20 9.29 -2.37
N TYR A 91 -0.54 9.92 -3.34
CA TYR A 91 0.22 9.22 -4.38
C TYR A 91 1.71 9.39 -4.10
N TYR A 92 2.43 8.28 -3.95
CA TYR A 92 3.85 8.28 -3.60
C TYR A 92 4.80 8.20 -4.82
N GLY A 93 4.27 8.17 -6.05
CA GLY A 93 5.09 8.15 -7.26
C GLY A 93 5.41 6.76 -7.82
N ILE A 94 4.77 5.70 -7.31
CA ILE A 94 4.99 4.30 -7.74
C ILE A 94 4.86 4.06 -9.26
N CYS A 95 4.06 4.84 -9.99
CA CYS A 95 3.77 4.64 -11.43
C CYS A 95 4.52 5.58 -12.38
N GLN A 96 5.50 6.35 -11.91
CA GLN A 96 6.19 7.36 -12.73
C GLN A 96 6.94 6.77 -13.95
N ASP A 97 7.49 5.58 -13.80
CA ASP A 97 8.16 4.81 -14.85
C ASP A 97 7.19 4.01 -15.74
N VAL A 98 5.95 3.78 -15.28
CA VAL A 98 4.92 3.07 -16.04
C VAL A 98 4.18 4.01 -16.99
N SER A 99 3.83 5.22 -16.52
CA SER A 99 3.13 6.22 -17.31
C SER A 99 3.61 7.63 -16.97
N ARG A 100 4.03 8.36 -18.02
CA ARG A 100 4.48 9.75 -17.90
C ARG A 100 3.38 10.71 -17.46
N THR A 101 2.11 10.38 -17.73
CA THR A 101 0.95 11.25 -17.43
C THR A 101 0.30 10.93 -16.09
N TYR A 102 0.69 9.84 -15.42
CA TYR A 102 0.03 9.38 -14.18
C TYR A 102 0.01 10.46 -13.10
N LEU A 103 1.15 11.14 -12.91
CA LEU A 103 1.28 12.21 -11.92
C LEU A 103 0.43 13.43 -12.28
N GLU A 104 0.41 13.81 -13.55
CA GLU A 104 -0.38 14.95 -14.04
C GLU A 104 -1.88 14.73 -13.81
N GLU A 105 -2.38 13.56 -14.21
CA GLU A 105 -3.78 13.17 -14.01
C GLU A 105 -4.17 13.10 -12.53
N TYR A 106 -3.28 12.59 -11.67
CA TYR A 106 -3.46 12.62 -10.23
C TYR A 106 -3.67 14.05 -9.71
N TRP A 107 -2.83 15.00 -10.14
CA TRP A 107 -2.97 16.40 -9.75
C TRP A 107 -4.24 17.05 -10.29
N ARG A 108 -4.66 16.72 -11.52
CA ARG A 108 -5.94 17.18 -12.07
C ARG A 108 -7.12 16.74 -11.20
N GLY A 109 -7.12 15.49 -10.75
CA GLY A 109 -8.14 14.97 -9.83
C GLY A 109 -8.13 15.68 -8.48
N LYS A 110 -6.95 15.85 -7.89
CA LYS A 110 -6.76 16.51 -6.59
C LYS A 110 -7.17 17.99 -6.61
N GLN A 111 -6.85 18.72 -7.68
CA GLN A 111 -7.28 20.10 -7.87
C GLN A 111 -8.80 20.22 -8.06
N SER A 112 -9.40 19.26 -8.76
CA SER A 112 -10.86 19.21 -8.93
C SER A 112 -11.58 19.01 -7.60
N ARG A 113 -11.02 18.20 -6.69
CA ARG A 113 -11.51 18.06 -5.31
C ARG A 113 -11.48 19.37 -4.54
N ALA A 114 -10.39 20.14 -4.66
CA ALA A 114 -10.20 21.40 -3.91
C ALA A 114 -11.19 22.53 -4.31
N LYS A 115 -11.87 22.39 -5.46
CA LYS A 115 -12.88 23.34 -5.95
C LYS A 115 -14.30 23.04 -5.46
N ARG A 116 -14.52 21.92 -4.76
CA ARG A 116 -15.81 21.58 -4.12
C ARG A 116 -15.81 22.00 -2.67
#